data_AF-I0K850-F1
#
_entry.id   AF-I0K850-F1
#
_cell.length_a   1.000
_cell.length_b   1.000
_cell.length_c   1.000
_cell.angle_alpha   90.00
_cell.angle_beta   90.00
_cell.angle_gamma   90.00
#
_symmetry.space_group_name_H-M   'P 1'
#
loop_
_entity.id
_entity.type
_entity.pdbx_description
1 polymer ?
#
loop_
_entity_poly.entity_id
_entity_poly.type
_entity_poly.pdbx_seq_one_letter_code
_entity_poly.pdbx_strand_id
1 'polypeptide(L)'
;MFNPNISQKMEAQAPQRRTAQTPPRRNRDRFMTTTGKSEADYNAWASQVGRQMHINNLDRLICAQLGIYTVAHLAQLPTLLPEGVESEAQETSYLLENSVNPLELARLWQRVRIDATMYLSAETVLNEYLRPFPKDNFERWGDRNHLGDVSKSWFKKTGIELDVQLQEINEVAPIPVTMEDAIEFVKSWKPGGFVSPLQWQLTHIESRFQGLTTFRIKDYYAEHLLKMTQLVHPALTDTVPF
;
A
#
# COMPACT_ATOMS: atom_id res chain seq x y z
N MET A 1 12.05 64.69 -21.58
CA MET A 1 10.94 65.66 -21.45
C MET A 1 9.76 64.92 -20.83
N PHE A 2 9.31 65.38 -19.67
CA PHE A 2 8.21 64.82 -18.88
C PHE A 2 6.87 65.04 -19.58
N ASN A 3 5.97 64.06 -19.51
CA ASN A 3 4.57 64.23 -19.89
C ASN A 3 3.67 63.94 -18.67
N PRO A 4 3.02 64.95 -18.08
CA PRO A 4 2.17 64.80 -16.91
C PRO A 4 0.69 64.77 -17.31
N ASN A 5 -0.03 63.68 -17.03
CA ASN A 5 -1.47 63.66 -16.73
C ASN A 5 -2.00 62.23 -16.72
N ILE A 6 -2.02 61.59 -15.55
CA ILE A 6 -3.06 60.60 -15.22
C ILE A 6 -3.46 60.84 -13.77
N SER A 7 -4.47 61.70 -13.61
CA SER A 7 -5.17 61.92 -12.36
C SER A 7 -6.36 60.95 -12.26
N GLN A 8 -6.38 60.18 -11.17
CA GLN A 8 -7.55 59.76 -10.39
C GLN A 8 -8.75 59.12 -11.11
N LYS A 9 -8.87 57.80 -10.94
CA LYS A 9 -10.15 57.16 -10.61
C LYS A 9 -9.94 56.13 -9.49
N MET A 10 -10.13 56.57 -8.25
CA MET A 10 -10.42 55.67 -7.13
C MET A 10 -11.94 55.53 -7.06
N GLU A 11 -12.48 54.45 -7.64
CA GLU A 11 -13.84 54.00 -7.35
C GLU A 11 -13.80 53.13 -6.09
N ALA A 12 -14.41 53.64 -5.03
CA ALA A 12 -14.63 52.91 -3.80
C ALA A 12 -15.66 51.78 -4.03
N GLN A 13 -15.20 50.52 -4.03
CA GLN A 13 -16.10 49.38 -3.94
C GLN A 13 -16.64 49.25 -2.51
N ALA A 14 -17.96 49.30 -2.39
CA ALA A 14 -18.70 49.10 -1.15
C ALA A 14 -18.40 47.71 -0.54
N PRO A 15 -18.39 47.58 0.81
CA PRO A 15 -18.11 46.32 1.47
C PRO A 15 -19.22 45.30 1.21
N GLN A 16 -18.86 44.19 0.57
CA GLN A 16 -19.74 43.03 0.44
C GLN A 16 -20.12 42.50 1.83
N ARG A 17 -21.42 42.50 2.13
CA ARG A 17 -21.99 41.87 3.34
C ARG A 17 -21.61 40.39 3.34
N ARG A 18 -20.78 39.97 4.30
CA ARG A 18 -20.54 38.56 4.62
C ARG A 18 -21.90 37.90 4.90
N THR A 19 -22.30 36.95 4.07
CA THR A 19 -23.43 36.06 4.34
C THR A 19 -23.14 35.29 5.64
N ALA A 20 -24.12 35.29 6.55
CA ALA A 20 -24.04 34.59 7.83
C ALA A 20 -23.64 33.12 7.61
N GLN A 21 -22.50 32.73 8.18
CA GLN A 21 -22.06 31.34 8.20
C GLN A 21 -23.03 30.54 9.05
N THR A 22 -23.71 29.56 8.43
CA THR A 22 -24.52 28.56 9.14
C THR A 22 -23.67 27.95 10.25
N PRO A 23 -24.19 27.84 11.50
CA PRO A 23 -23.43 27.25 12.59
C PRO A 23 -22.97 25.84 12.18
N PRO A 24 -21.72 25.46 12.51
CA PRO A 24 -21.20 24.15 12.11
C PRO A 24 -22.09 23.06 12.72
N ARG A 25 -22.83 22.33 11.87
CA ARG A 25 -23.60 21.16 12.29
C ARG A 25 -22.67 20.18 12.99
N ARG A 26 -23.06 19.69 14.17
CA ARG A 26 -22.26 18.72 14.93
C ARG A 26 -22.06 17.46 14.08
N ASN A 27 -20.89 16.84 14.17
CA ASN A 27 -20.53 15.65 13.38
C ASN A 27 -21.55 14.50 13.52
N ARG A 28 -22.11 14.33 14.73
CA ARG A 28 -23.22 13.41 15.00
C ARG A 28 -24.42 13.62 14.08
N ASP A 29 -24.87 14.87 13.96
CA ASP A 29 -26.06 15.20 13.20
C ASP A 29 -25.80 15.01 11.69
N ARG A 30 -24.58 15.31 11.22
CA ARG A 30 -24.15 14.99 9.85
C ARG A 30 -24.17 13.48 9.58
N PHE A 31 -23.61 12.67 10.47
CA PHE A 31 -23.54 11.22 10.29
C PHE A 31 -24.93 10.59 10.20
N MET A 32 -25.83 10.93 11.13
CA MET A 32 -27.20 10.39 11.13
C MET A 32 -27.98 10.83 9.88
N THR A 33 -27.85 12.10 9.47
CA THR A 33 -28.54 12.62 8.27
C THR A 33 -28.05 11.96 6.98
N THR A 34 -26.76 11.64 6.90
CA THR A 34 -26.13 11.12 5.66
C THR A 34 -26.28 9.60 5.54
N THR A 35 -26.23 8.88 6.66
CA THR A 35 -26.22 7.40 6.67
C THR A 35 -27.56 6.79 7.02
N GLY A 36 -28.49 7.55 7.60
CA GLY A 36 -29.77 7.06 8.13
C GLY A 36 -29.63 6.15 9.35
N LYS A 37 -28.43 6.06 9.94
CA LYS A 37 -28.12 5.18 11.07
C LYS A 37 -28.44 5.82 12.42
N SER A 38 -28.55 4.98 13.45
CA SER A 38 -28.94 5.38 14.79
C SER A 38 -27.83 6.14 15.54
N GLU A 39 -28.17 6.79 16.65
CA GLU A 39 -27.19 7.41 17.54
C GLU A 39 -26.24 6.36 18.16
N ALA A 40 -26.72 5.14 18.41
CA ALA A 40 -25.87 4.04 18.87
C ALA A 40 -24.82 3.66 17.81
N ASP A 41 -25.20 3.62 16.54
CA ASP A 41 -24.27 3.38 15.42
C ASP A 41 -23.26 4.51 15.26
N TYR A 42 -23.67 5.77 15.48
CA TYR A 42 -22.74 6.89 15.52
C TYR A 42 -21.75 6.75 16.66
N ASN A 43 -22.19 6.39 17.87
CA ASN A 43 -21.28 6.24 19.01
C ASN A 43 -20.33 5.06 18.81
N ALA A 44 -20.79 3.95 18.22
CA ALA A 44 -19.93 2.84 17.84
C ALA A 44 -18.91 3.23 16.77
N TRP A 45 -19.36 3.92 15.72
CA TRP A 45 -18.51 4.46 14.66
C TRP A 45 -17.52 5.50 15.20
N ALA A 46 -17.96 6.46 16.00
CA ALA A 46 -17.11 7.48 16.61
C ALA A 46 -16.11 6.88 17.61
N SER A 47 -16.49 5.80 18.30
CA SER A 47 -15.59 5.05 19.18
C SER A 47 -14.60 4.18 18.40
N GLN A 48 -14.98 3.70 17.22
CA GLN A 48 -14.10 2.98 16.30
C GLN A 48 -13.13 3.96 15.62
N VAL A 49 -13.64 5.08 15.11
CA VAL A 49 -12.89 6.16 14.48
C VAL A 49 -12.02 6.91 15.48
N GLY A 50 -12.45 7.04 16.74
CA GLY A 50 -11.64 7.59 17.82
C GLY A 50 -10.57 6.62 18.33
N ARG A 51 -10.74 5.31 18.09
CA ARG A 51 -9.69 4.29 18.25
C ARG A 51 -8.75 4.21 17.03
N GLN A 52 -9.23 4.61 15.86
CA GLN A 52 -8.43 4.80 14.66
C GLN A 52 -7.68 6.13 14.76
N MET A 53 -6.44 6.15 14.27
CA MET A 53 -5.57 7.33 14.41
C MET A 53 -6.10 8.51 13.59
N HIS A 54 -6.62 9.51 14.27
CA HIS A 54 -6.84 10.83 13.69
C HIS A 54 -5.56 11.64 13.82
N ILE A 55 -4.94 12.00 12.68
CA ILE A 55 -3.94 13.07 12.66
C ILE A 55 -4.69 14.36 13.03
N ASN A 56 -4.67 14.72 14.31
CA ASN A 56 -5.18 16.00 14.79
C ASN A 56 -4.25 17.11 14.26
N ASN A 57 -4.78 18.29 13.92
CA ASN A 57 -3.99 19.43 13.47
C ASN A 57 -2.90 19.82 14.50
N LEU A 58 -3.18 19.67 15.79
CA LEU A 58 -2.19 19.91 16.85
C LEU A 58 -1.01 18.94 16.73
N ASP A 59 -1.31 17.66 16.53
CA ASP A 59 -0.33 16.59 16.36
C ASP A 59 0.54 16.82 15.12
N ARG A 60 -0.10 17.28 14.03
CA ARG A 60 0.59 17.72 12.83
C ARG A 60 1.54 18.89 13.07
N LEU A 61 1.14 19.87 13.88
CA LEU A 61 1.97 21.04 14.19
C LEU A 61 3.16 20.67 15.10
N ILE A 62 2.93 19.86 16.12
CA ILE A 62 3.98 19.36 17.03
C ILE A 62 4.99 18.54 16.23
N CYS A 63 4.51 17.62 15.39
CA CYS A 63 5.38 16.80 14.57
C CYS A 63 6.19 17.64 13.58
N ALA A 64 5.56 18.61 12.91
CA ALA A 64 6.27 19.55 12.03
C ALA A 64 7.34 20.37 12.78
N GLN A 65 7.06 20.83 13.99
CA GLN A 65 8.01 21.59 14.82
C GLN A 65 9.22 20.75 15.24
N LEU A 66 9.00 19.47 15.55
CA LEU A 66 10.07 18.55 15.94
C LEU A 66 10.81 17.95 14.73
N GLY A 67 10.37 18.24 13.49
CA GLY A 67 10.92 17.63 12.28
C GLY A 67 10.57 16.14 12.13
N ILE A 68 9.53 15.70 12.83
CA ILE A 68 9.11 14.30 12.92
C ILE A 68 7.80 14.12 12.15
N TYR A 69 7.53 12.91 11.68
CA TYR A 69 6.28 12.69 10.94
C TYR A 69 5.09 12.53 11.91
N THR A 70 3.86 12.82 11.48
CA THR A 70 2.67 12.82 12.37
C THR A 70 2.34 11.48 13.00
N VAL A 71 2.92 10.39 12.48
CA VAL A 71 2.85 9.06 13.07
C VAL A 71 4.06 8.68 13.91
N ALA A 72 5.00 9.59 14.16
CA ALA A 72 6.22 9.27 14.91
C ALA A 72 5.97 8.87 16.37
N HIS A 73 4.85 9.29 16.97
CA HIS A 73 4.43 8.85 18.30
C HIS A 73 3.80 7.44 18.29
N LEU A 74 3.67 6.80 17.10
CA LEU A 74 3.08 5.47 16.93
C LEU A 74 3.97 4.31 17.33
N ALA A 75 5.16 4.56 17.86
CA ALA A 75 5.91 3.52 18.56
C ALA A 75 5.17 3.16 19.86
N GLN A 76 4.11 2.37 19.73
CA GLN A 76 3.47 1.73 20.87
C GLN A 76 4.38 0.63 21.41
N LEU A 77 4.02 0.10 22.59
CA LEU A 77 4.68 -1.08 23.15
C LEU A 77 4.76 -2.20 22.09
N PRO A 78 5.87 -2.94 22.04
CA PRO A 78 6.01 -4.05 21.10
C PRO A 78 4.92 -5.11 21.34
N THR A 79 4.46 -5.72 20.27
CA THR A 79 3.51 -6.84 20.34
C THR A 79 4.20 -8.00 21.05
N LEU A 80 3.58 -8.49 22.14
CA LEU A 80 4.10 -9.65 22.86
C LEU A 80 4.02 -10.89 21.96
N LEU A 81 5.16 -11.49 21.69
CA LEU A 81 5.23 -12.75 20.96
C LEU A 81 4.86 -13.90 21.91
N PRO A 82 4.04 -14.87 21.46
CA PRO A 82 3.74 -16.05 22.25
C PRO A 82 4.97 -16.94 22.41
N GLU A 83 5.01 -17.72 23.49
CA GLU A 83 6.05 -18.73 23.70
C GLU A 83 6.02 -19.76 22.56
N GLY A 84 7.20 -20.09 22.01
CA GLY A 84 7.35 -21.03 20.89
C GLY A 84 7.45 -20.41 19.50
N VAL A 85 7.45 -19.07 19.37
CA VAL A 85 7.91 -18.40 18.14
C VAL A 85 9.43 -18.45 18.09
N GLU A 86 9.98 -19.33 17.26
CA GLU A 86 11.42 -19.59 17.19
C GLU A 86 12.03 -19.16 15.85
N SER A 87 11.19 -18.90 14.84
CA SER A 87 11.62 -18.49 13.51
C SER A 87 11.11 -17.11 13.13
N GLU A 88 11.90 -16.44 12.33
CA GLU A 88 11.58 -15.13 11.76
C GLU A 88 10.32 -15.13 10.88
N ALA A 89 10.05 -16.26 10.19
CA ALA A 89 8.84 -16.44 9.40
C ALA A 89 7.59 -16.54 10.28
N GLN A 90 7.68 -17.24 11.43
CA GLN A 90 6.60 -17.31 12.41
C GLN A 90 6.37 -15.95 13.08
N GLU A 91 7.44 -15.25 13.45
CA GLU A 91 7.36 -13.89 13.99
C GLU A 91 6.68 -12.94 13.01
N THR A 92 7.13 -12.93 11.75
CA THR A 92 6.55 -12.11 10.69
C THR A 92 5.06 -12.39 10.51
N SER A 93 4.67 -13.67 10.45
CA SER A 93 3.27 -14.07 10.30
C SER A 93 2.44 -13.66 11.50
N TYR A 94 2.97 -13.81 12.72
CA TYR A 94 2.29 -13.43 13.94
C TYR A 94 2.09 -11.91 14.04
N LEU A 95 3.14 -11.14 13.79
CA LEU A 95 3.09 -9.67 13.82
C LEU A 95 2.16 -9.12 12.74
N LEU A 96 2.16 -9.71 11.54
CA LEU A 96 1.25 -9.31 10.46
C LEU A 96 -0.23 -9.43 10.89
N GLU A 97 -0.55 -10.50 11.62
CA GLU A 97 -1.93 -10.79 12.04
C GLU A 97 -2.33 -10.14 13.36
N ASN A 98 -1.40 -9.89 14.27
CA ASN A 98 -1.73 -9.50 15.65
C ASN A 98 -1.20 -8.12 16.04
N SER A 99 -0.24 -7.57 15.30
CA SER A 99 0.32 -6.27 15.65
C SER A 99 -0.71 -5.16 15.46
N VAL A 100 -0.83 -4.35 16.51
CA VAL A 100 -1.50 -3.05 16.52
C VAL A 100 -0.50 -1.90 16.51
N ASN A 101 0.80 -2.21 16.39
CA ASN A 101 1.90 -1.25 16.37
C ASN A 101 2.31 -0.93 14.93
N PRO A 102 2.00 0.27 14.41
CA PRO A 102 2.26 0.61 13.01
C PRO A 102 3.75 0.67 12.67
N LEU A 103 4.63 0.82 13.66
CA LEU A 103 6.08 0.69 13.46
C LEU A 103 6.50 -0.74 13.09
N GLU A 104 5.91 -1.76 13.72
CA GLU A 104 6.21 -3.16 13.40
C GLU A 104 5.76 -3.49 11.99
N LEU A 105 4.55 -3.05 11.60
CA LEU A 105 4.08 -3.19 10.22
C LEU A 105 4.96 -2.42 9.22
N ALA A 106 5.47 -1.24 9.58
CA ALA A 106 6.38 -0.48 8.72
C ALA A 106 7.73 -1.20 8.53
N ARG A 107 8.27 -1.84 9.58
CA ARG A 107 9.48 -2.67 9.51
C ARG A 107 9.27 -3.88 8.62
N LEU A 108 8.16 -4.61 8.81
CA LEU A 108 7.81 -5.73 7.96
C LEU A 108 7.64 -5.31 6.49
N TRP A 109 6.95 -4.20 6.25
CA TRP A 109 6.77 -3.65 4.91
C TRP A 109 8.09 -3.34 4.23
N GLN A 110 9.02 -2.66 4.92
CA GLN A 110 10.31 -2.29 4.33
C GLN A 110 11.11 -3.52 3.92
N ARG A 111 11.11 -4.56 4.75
CA ARG A 111 11.78 -5.83 4.47
C ARG A 111 11.14 -6.55 3.29
N VAL A 112 9.84 -6.83 3.37
CA VAL A 112 9.09 -7.56 2.33
C VAL A 112 9.16 -6.84 0.99
N ARG A 113 9.20 -5.49 0.98
CA ARG A 113 9.37 -4.71 -0.24
C ARG A 113 10.69 -4.98 -0.95
N ILE A 114 11.79 -5.07 -0.20
CA ILE A 114 13.10 -5.38 -0.77
C ILE A 114 13.06 -6.79 -1.36
N ASP A 115 12.55 -7.75 -0.59
CA ASP A 115 12.45 -9.15 -1.02
C ASP A 115 11.52 -9.30 -2.24
N ALA A 116 10.39 -8.59 -2.27
CA ALA A 116 9.44 -8.59 -3.39
C ALA A 116 10.08 -8.03 -4.67
N THR A 117 10.91 -6.99 -4.54
CA THR A 117 11.62 -6.39 -5.68
C THR A 117 12.68 -7.32 -6.25
N MET A 118 13.30 -8.13 -5.39
CA MET A 118 14.35 -9.09 -5.75
C MET A 118 13.78 -10.50 -6.03
N TYR A 119 12.47 -10.68 -5.96
CA TYR A 119 11.83 -11.98 -6.10
C TYR A 119 11.99 -12.51 -7.53
N LEU A 120 12.60 -13.69 -7.64
CA LEU A 120 12.88 -14.32 -8.90
C LEU A 120 12.52 -15.81 -8.81
N SER A 121 11.76 -16.27 -9.79
CA SER A 121 11.16 -17.61 -9.91
C SER A 121 10.91 -17.95 -11.38
N ALA A 122 10.64 -19.22 -11.69
CA ALA A 122 10.23 -19.63 -13.03
C ALA A 122 8.98 -18.85 -13.48
N GLU A 123 8.02 -18.65 -12.59
CA GLU A 123 6.79 -17.91 -12.85
C GLU A 123 7.04 -16.44 -13.15
N THR A 124 8.00 -15.78 -12.46
CA THR A 124 8.38 -14.40 -12.83
C THR A 124 9.01 -14.32 -14.21
N VAL A 125 9.85 -15.29 -14.57
CA VAL A 125 10.47 -15.34 -15.90
C VAL A 125 9.40 -15.57 -16.97
N LEU A 126 8.52 -16.55 -16.77
CA LEU A 126 7.44 -16.85 -17.71
C LEU A 126 6.44 -15.69 -17.81
N ASN A 127 6.13 -15.00 -16.70
CA ASN A 127 5.23 -13.85 -16.73
C ASN A 127 5.79 -12.67 -17.54
N GLU A 128 7.11 -12.47 -17.52
CA GLU A 128 7.79 -11.39 -18.24
C GLU A 128 7.97 -11.73 -19.73
N TYR A 129 8.43 -12.95 -20.03
CA TYR A 129 8.93 -13.28 -21.36
C TYR A 129 8.01 -14.17 -22.19
N LEU A 130 7.12 -14.97 -21.58
CA LEU A 130 6.27 -15.90 -22.33
C LEU A 130 5.19 -15.13 -23.10
N ARG A 131 5.12 -15.36 -24.41
CA ARG A 131 4.14 -14.71 -25.30
C ARG A 131 3.07 -15.71 -25.75
N PRO A 132 1.89 -15.21 -26.17
CA PRO A 132 0.86 -16.06 -26.75
C PRO A 132 1.37 -16.92 -27.91
N PHE A 133 0.97 -18.18 -27.93
CA PHE A 133 1.47 -19.22 -28.84
C PHE A 133 0.32 -20.00 -29.50
N PRO A 134 0.58 -20.80 -30.54
CA PRO A 134 -0.48 -21.57 -31.21
C PRO A 134 -1.13 -22.59 -30.26
N LYS A 135 -2.46 -22.73 -30.33
CA LYS A 135 -3.20 -23.66 -29.44
C LYS A 135 -2.68 -25.10 -29.52
N ASP A 136 -2.33 -25.55 -30.72
CA ASP A 136 -1.84 -26.91 -30.99
C ASP A 136 -0.57 -27.24 -30.20
N ASN A 137 0.23 -26.24 -29.83
CA ASN A 137 1.40 -26.43 -28.98
C ASN A 137 1.01 -26.83 -27.54
N PHE A 138 -0.05 -26.25 -26.97
CA PHE A 138 -0.56 -26.69 -25.67
C PHE A 138 -1.16 -28.10 -25.76
N GLU A 139 -1.84 -28.44 -26.85
CA GLU A 139 -2.38 -29.79 -27.05
C GLU A 139 -1.32 -30.86 -27.29
N ARG A 140 -0.10 -30.45 -27.65
CA ARG A 140 1.07 -31.31 -27.85
C ARG A 140 1.85 -31.54 -26.56
N TRP A 141 2.07 -30.48 -25.79
CA TRP A 141 2.94 -30.50 -24.61
C TRP A 141 2.19 -30.55 -23.27
N GLY A 142 0.96 -30.05 -23.23
CA GLY A 142 0.10 -30.05 -22.06
C GLY A 142 -1.01 -31.10 -22.10
N ASP A 143 -1.87 -31.08 -21.08
CA ASP A 143 -3.03 -31.97 -21.01
C ASP A 143 -4.23 -31.36 -21.74
N ARG A 144 -4.68 -32.04 -22.80
CA ARG A 144 -5.84 -31.65 -23.61
C ARG A 144 -7.12 -31.52 -22.78
N ASN A 145 -7.26 -32.27 -21.67
CA ASN A 145 -8.43 -32.19 -20.80
C ASN A 145 -8.52 -30.85 -20.05
N HIS A 146 -7.39 -30.17 -19.86
CA HIS A 146 -7.30 -28.89 -19.17
C HIS A 146 -7.37 -27.68 -20.11
N LEU A 147 -7.65 -27.88 -21.39
CA LEU A 147 -7.71 -26.80 -22.36
C LEU A 147 -8.84 -25.80 -22.07
N GLY A 148 -9.90 -26.25 -21.39
CA GLY A 148 -10.98 -25.39 -20.90
C GLY A 148 -10.57 -24.46 -19.76
N ASP A 149 -9.54 -24.82 -19.01
CA ASP A 149 -9.05 -24.05 -17.85
C ASP A 149 -8.07 -22.95 -18.28
N VAL A 150 -7.44 -23.11 -19.45
CA VAL A 150 -6.46 -22.15 -19.96
C VAL A 150 -7.14 -20.92 -20.55
N SER A 151 -6.65 -19.74 -20.16
CA SER A 151 -7.10 -18.47 -20.73
C SER A 151 -6.91 -18.43 -22.25
N LYS A 152 -7.98 -18.10 -22.98
CA LYS A 152 -7.93 -17.90 -24.45
C LYS A 152 -6.89 -16.86 -24.89
N SER A 153 -6.49 -15.97 -23.97
CA SER A 153 -5.50 -14.91 -24.24
C SER A 153 -4.08 -15.46 -24.48
N TRP A 154 -3.80 -16.69 -24.07
CA TRP A 154 -2.55 -17.37 -24.39
C TRP A 154 -2.47 -17.88 -25.82
N PHE A 155 -3.61 -18.01 -26.52
CA PHE A 155 -3.63 -18.66 -27.82
C PHE A 155 -3.64 -17.67 -28.97
N LYS A 156 -2.61 -17.73 -29.82
CA LYS A 156 -2.49 -16.95 -31.06
C LYS A 156 -1.99 -17.84 -32.20
N LYS A 157 -2.79 -17.96 -33.28
CA LYS A 157 -2.46 -18.82 -34.43
C LYS A 157 -1.12 -18.49 -35.08
N THR A 158 -0.76 -17.21 -35.13
CA THR A 158 0.51 -16.71 -35.68
C THR A 158 1.57 -16.49 -34.59
N GLY A 159 1.39 -17.10 -33.41
CA GLY A 159 2.36 -17.04 -32.33
C GLY A 159 3.57 -17.92 -32.61
N ILE A 160 4.66 -17.67 -31.90
CA ILE A 160 5.86 -18.51 -31.94
C ILE A 160 5.60 -19.78 -31.13
N GLU A 161 6.13 -20.91 -31.58
CA GLU A 161 6.00 -22.20 -30.89
C GLU A 161 6.60 -22.16 -29.48
N LEU A 162 6.03 -22.95 -28.57
CA LEU A 162 6.33 -22.87 -27.15
C LEU A 162 7.78 -23.31 -26.85
N ASP A 163 8.26 -24.36 -27.52
CA ASP A 163 9.63 -24.85 -27.40
C ASP A 163 10.67 -23.83 -27.88
N VAL A 164 10.43 -23.18 -29.02
CA VAL A 164 11.28 -22.10 -29.54
C VAL A 164 11.31 -20.93 -28.57
N GLN A 165 10.15 -20.52 -28.03
CA GLN A 165 10.10 -19.46 -27.02
C GLN A 165 10.88 -19.83 -25.76
N LEU A 166 10.78 -21.06 -25.26
CA LEU A 166 11.53 -21.47 -24.07
C LEU A 166 13.03 -21.52 -24.32
N GLN A 167 13.46 -21.88 -25.53
CA GLN A 167 14.86 -21.75 -25.92
C GLN A 167 15.31 -20.28 -25.88
N GLU A 168 14.57 -19.36 -26.52
CA GLU A 168 14.87 -17.92 -26.50
C GLU A 168 14.90 -17.36 -25.07
N ILE A 169 13.95 -17.78 -24.22
CA ILE A 169 13.89 -17.37 -22.81
C ILE A 169 15.13 -17.84 -22.05
N ASN A 170 15.50 -19.11 -22.19
CA ASN A 170 16.64 -19.70 -21.48
C ASN A 170 18.00 -19.15 -21.93
N GLU A 171 18.08 -18.50 -23.10
CA GLU A 171 19.29 -17.80 -23.55
C GLU A 171 19.53 -16.47 -22.80
N VAL A 172 18.48 -15.84 -22.26
CA VAL A 172 18.57 -14.50 -21.65
C VAL A 172 18.13 -14.45 -20.19
N ALA A 173 17.33 -15.41 -19.74
CA ALA A 173 16.75 -15.39 -18.41
C ALA A 173 17.76 -15.81 -17.34
N PRO A 174 17.72 -15.17 -16.16
CA PRO A 174 18.60 -15.53 -15.03
C PRO A 174 18.27 -16.88 -14.40
N ILE A 175 17.04 -17.40 -14.61
CA ILE A 175 16.60 -18.71 -14.14
C ILE A 175 16.14 -19.51 -15.36
N PRO A 176 16.67 -20.71 -15.59
CA PRO A 176 16.19 -21.58 -16.65
C PRO A 176 14.78 -22.10 -16.31
N VAL A 177 13.94 -22.19 -17.34
CA VAL A 177 12.57 -22.69 -17.25
C VAL A 177 12.39 -23.91 -18.15
N THR A 178 11.58 -24.85 -17.69
CA THR A 178 11.26 -26.09 -18.41
C THR A 178 9.93 -25.99 -19.16
N MET A 179 9.65 -26.97 -20.01
CA MET A 179 8.35 -27.07 -20.69
C MET A 179 7.22 -27.29 -19.68
N GLU A 180 7.46 -28.12 -18.67
CA GLU A 180 6.54 -28.39 -17.57
C GLU A 180 6.18 -27.11 -16.81
N ASP A 181 7.18 -26.29 -16.44
CA ASP A 181 6.96 -24.99 -15.78
C ASP A 181 6.04 -24.09 -16.62
N ALA A 182 6.28 -24.03 -17.94
CA ALA A 182 5.49 -23.21 -18.86
C ALA A 182 4.03 -23.69 -18.96
N ILE A 183 3.80 -25.00 -19.02
CA ILE A 183 2.46 -25.58 -19.08
C ILE A 183 1.71 -25.34 -17.76
N GLU A 184 2.35 -25.57 -16.61
CA GLU A 184 1.74 -25.31 -15.30
C GLU A 184 1.42 -23.82 -15.12
N PHE A 185 2.32 -22.94 -15.56
CA PHE A 185 2.13 -21.50 -15.51
C PHE A 185 0.93 -21.04 -16.36
N VAL A 186 0.83 -21.52 -17.60
CA VAL A 186 -0.27 -21.18 -18.54
C VAL A 186 -1.63 -21.68 -18.04
N LYS A 187 -1.67 -22.83 -17.34
CA LYS A 187 -2.88 -23.34 -16.68
C LYS A 187 -3.31 -22.46 -15.50
N SER A 188 -2.35 -21.90 -14.78
CA SER A 188 -2.58 -21.22 -13.52
C SER A 188 -2.89 -19.72 -13.69
N TRP A 189 -2.33 -19.09 -14.72
CA TRP A 189 -2.34 -17.64 -14.88
C TRP A 189 -2.75 -17.22 -16.28
N LYS A 190 -3.37 -16.04 -16.41
CA LYS A 190 -3.50 -15.34 -17.71
C LYS A 190 -2.18 -14.59 -18.03
N PRO A 191 -1.94 -14.18 -19.28
CA PRO A 191 -0.77 -13.35 -19.61
C PRO A 191 -0.69 -12.11 -18.73
N GLY A 192 0.49 -11.87 -18.13
CA GLY A 192 0.73 -10.74 -17.20
C GLY A 192 -0.08 -10.82 -15.90
N GLY A 193 -0.71 -11.96 -15.60
CA GLY A 193 -1.61 -12.13 -14.46
C GLY A 193 -0.95 -12.67 -13.20
N PHE A 194 0.30 -13.12 -13.28
CA PHE A 194 1.01 -13.63 -12.12
C PHE A 194 1.38 -12.49 -11.18
N VAL A 195 1.16 -12.72 -9.88
CA VAL A 195 1.54 -11.82 -8.80
C VAL A 195 2.30 -12.66 -7.78
N SER A 196 3.52 -12.25 -7.44
CA SER A 196 4.37 -13.02 -6.53
C SER A 196 3.77 -13.11 -5.12
N PRO A 197 4.07 -14.19 -4.36
CA PRO A 197 3.63 -14.33 -2.97
C PRO A 197 4.06 -13.13 -2.09
N LEU A 198 5.25 -12.59 -2.33
CA LEU A 198 5.75 -11.43 -1.59
C LEU A 198 4.98 -10.14 -1.93
N GLN A 199 4.51 -9.98 -3.17
CA GLN A 199 3.65 -8.86 -3.54
C GLN A 199 2.26 -8.96 -2.89
N TRP A 200 1.73 -10.19 -2.74
CA TRP A 200 0.51 -10.43 -1.95
C TRP A 200 0.71 -10.07 -0.48
N GLN A 201 1.82 -10.51 0.11
CA GLN A 201 2.16 -10.20 1.49
C GLN A 201 2.32 -8.68 1.71
N LEU A 202 2.98 -7.98 0.78
CA LEU A 202 3.10 -6.53 0.80
C LEU A 202 1.73 -5.85 0.80
N THR A 203 0.83 -6.27 -0.09
CA THR A 203 -0.54 -5.75 -0.17
C THR A 203 -1.31 -5.97 1.14
N HIS A 204 -1.12 -7.12 1.80
CA HIS A 204 -1.73 -7.41 3.09
C HIS A 204 -1.18 -6.51 4.21
N ILE A 205 0.14 -6.31 4.26
CA ILE A 205 0.78 -5.38 5.22
C ILE A 205 0.25 -3.95 5.01
N GLU A 206 0.13 -3.48 3.77
CA GLU A 206 -0.40 -2.15 3.45
C GLU A 206 -1.85 -1.98 3.92
N SER A 207 -2.68 -3.01 3.71
CA SER A 207 -4.07 -3.04 4.18
C SER A 207 -4.16 -2.97 5.70
N ARG A 208 -3.34 -3.77 6.40
CA ARG A 208 -3.24 -3.77 7.87
C ARG A 208 -2.80 -2.41 8.40
N PHE A 209 -1.76 -1.83 7.82
CA PHE A 209 -1.27 -0.51 8.19
C PHE A 209 -2.35 0.57 7.99
N GLN A 210 -3.07 0.52 6.87
CA GLN A 210 -4.18 1.44 6.60
C GLN A 210 -5.33 1.26 7.60
N GLY A 211 -5.62 0.02 8.02
CA GLY A 211 -6.61 -0.25 9.06
C GLY A 211 -6.30 0.41 10.40
N LEU A 212 -5.02 0.49 10.78
CA LEU A 212 -4.57 1.10 12.03
C LEU A 212 -4.44 2.63 11.92
N THR A 213 -3.90 3.12 10.81
CA THR A 213 -3.49 4.52 10.65
C THR A 213 -4.44 5.38 9.84
N THR A 214 -5.41 4.76 9.17
CA THR A 214 -6.36 5.36 8.20
C THR A 214 -5.76 5.82 6.87
N PHE A 215 -4.45 5.67 6.65
CA PHE A 215 -3.78 5.98 5.39
C PHE A 215 -2.84 4.86 4.93
N ARG A 216 -2.53 4.82 3.64
CA ARG A 216 -1.60 3.82 3.09
C ARG A 216 -0.16 4.20 3.42
N ILE A 217 0.63 3.20 3.82
CA ILE A 217 2.07 3.36 4.00
C ILE A 217 2.72 3.74 2.66
N LYS A 218 3.77 4.56 2.73
CA LYS A 218 4.59 5.03 1.62
C LYS A 218 6.05 5.02 2.07
N ASP A 219 6.97 4.97 1.11
CA ASP A 219 8.42 4.95 1.32
C ASP A 219 8.90 5.93 2.41
N TYR A 220 8.58 7.22 2.23
CA TYR A 220 9.00 8.26 3.15
C TYR A 220 8.35 8.14 4.54
N TYR A 221 7.19 7.50 4.68
CA TYR A 221 6.59 7.23 5.99
C TYR A 221 7.32 6.15 6.74
N ALA A 222 7.63 5.04 6.07
CA ALA A 222 8.39 3.95 6.66
C ALA A 222 9.75 4.45 7.14
N GLU A 223 10.47 5.20 6.29
CA GLU A 223 11.76 5.78 6.65
C GLU A 223 11.67 6.75 7.83
N HIS A 224 10.67 7.62 7.88
CA HIS A 224 10.50 8.54 9.00
C HIS A 224 10.19 7.80 10.31
N LEU A 225 9.31 6.78 10.30
CA LEU A 225 9.02 5.98 11.48
C LEU A 225 10.28 5.29 12.02
N LEU A 226 11.13 4.77 11.13
CA LEU A 226 12.35 4.09 11.51
C LEU A 226 13.41 5.05 12.06
N LYS A 227 13.63 6.20 11.40
CA LYS A 227 14.54 7.25 11.87
C LYS A 227 14.18 7.73 13.27
N MET A 228 12.88 7.84 13.56
CA MET A 228 12.39 8.26 14.87
C MET A 228 12.71 7.29 16.00
N THR A 229 12.75 5.99 15.72
CA THR A 229 13.14 4.98 16.73
C THR A 229 14.64 4.91 16.98
N GLN A 230 15.43 5.53 16.11
CA GLN A 230 16.90 5.58 16.19
C GLN A 230 17.40 6.91 16.77
N LEU A 231 16.55 7.93 16.84
CA LEU A 231 16.85 9.21 17.49
C LEU A 231 16.71 9.07 19.01
N VAL A 232 17.82 8.84 19.69
CA VAL A 232 17.95 9.24 21.10
C VAL A 232 17.98 10.77 21.10
N HIS A 233 16.84 11.42 21.34
CA HIS A 233 16.81 12.88 21.39
C HIS A 233 17.32 13.30 22.78
N PRO A 234 18.47 13.99 22.90
CA PRO A 234 19.04 14.39 24.19
C PRO A 234 18.29 15.54 24.89
N ALA A 235 17.06 15.87 24.45
CA ALA A 235 16.38 17.12 24.83
C ALA A 235 15.08 16.92 25.62
N LEU A 236 14.68 15.69 25.97
CA LEU A 236 13.46 15.43 26.75
C LEU A 236 13.73 15.31 28.27
N THR A 237 14.73 16.02 28.79
CA THR A 237 14.91 16.20 30.25
C THR A 237 14.21 17.43 30.80
N ASP A 238 13.72 18.34 29.95
CA ASP A 238 13.05 19.55 30.43
C ASP A 238 11.53 19.39 30.38
N THR A 239 10.95 19.60 31.55
CA THR A 239 9.55 19.52 31.93
C THR A 239 8.61 20.13 30.90
N VAL A 240 7.62 19.34 30.46
CA VAL A 240 6.44 19.87 29.75
C VAL A 240 5.58 20.60 30.78
N PRO A 241 5.37 21.93 30.67
CA PRO A 241 4.45 22.63 31.54
C PRO A 241 3.03 22.32 31.08
N PHE A 242 2.23 21.73 31.99
CA PHE A 242 0.78 21.61 31.83
C PHE A 242 0.09 22.95 32.09
#